data_AF-A0A7S3RTG8-F1
#
_entry.id   AF-A0A7S3RTG8-F1
#
_cell.length_a   1.000
_cell.length_b   1.000
_cell.length_c   1.000
_cell.angle_alpha   90.00
_cell.angle_beta   90.00
_cell.angle_gamma   90.00
#
_symmetry.space_group_name_H-M   'P 1'
#
loop_
_entity.id
_entity.type
_entity.pdbx_description
1 polymer ?
#
loop_
_entity_poly.entity_id
_entity_poly.type
_entity_poly.pdbx_seq_one_letter_code
_entity_poly.pdbx_strand_id
1 'polypeptide(L)'
;GGGGGGGGGASGGGEAAAAHKVAMSPPGGSPLPRRPQLLPVPAADVLYAARHSLLREVRHAAAAVATPRGPQGTAAEAAEAARRLGALRLWVSALARGVPRAVDGGLLARGLAELEVEMDAWEEADLPGEQQWAGMLQRAGISEPSGSQYLSEAATRLVMCTSAMPARHGYPCSLWLLFHTLLAHASPEHAPQTLEAILRYVDVFFSCAECVAHFRSLALHLSPPPAAAPAAGA
;
A
#
# COMPACT_ATOMS: atom_id res chain seq x y z
N GLY A 1 -69.57 -58.24 15.26
CA GLY A 1 -68.77 -57.13 14.70
C GLY A 1 -69.25 -56.93 13.29
N GLY A 2 -69.70 -55.76 12.87
CA GLY A 2 -68.99 -54.48 12.87
C GLY A 2 -68.86 -54.07 11.40
N GLY A 3 -69.69 -53.12 10.94
CA GLY A 3 -69.24 -51.84 10.38
C GLY A 3 -69.05 -51.92 8.86
N GLY A 4 -69.59 -51.07 7.98
CA GLY A 4 -70.26 -49.78 8.13
C GLY A 4 -69.52 -48.70 7.33
N GLY A 5 -70.06 -48.30 6.18
CA GLY A 5 -69.85 -47.00 5.51
C GLY A 5 -68.90 -47.02 4.29
N GLY A 6 -69.20 -46.42 3.15
CA GLY A 6 -70.20 -45.38 2.84
C GLY A 6 -69.48 -44.21 2.17
N GLY A 7 -69.72 -43.97 0.87
CA GLY A 7 -69.11 -42.90 0.10
C GLY A 7 -70.13 -42.08 -0.67
N GLY A 8 -69.93 -40.76 -0.68
CA GLY A 8 -70.52 -39.74 -1.57
C GLY A 8 -71.99 -39.41 -1.27
N GLY A 9 -72.39 -38.19 -0.90
CA GLY A 9 -71.81 -36.86 -1.12
C GLY A 9 -72.82 -36.04 -1.92
N ALA A 10 -73.25 -34.89 -1.41
CA ALA A 10 -73.56 -33.68 -2.20
C ALA A 10 -74.19 -32.56 -1.35
N SER A 11 -73.85 -31.35 -1.79
CA SER A 11 -74.58 -30.08 -1.68
C SER A 11 -74.39 -29.25 -0.40
N GLY A 12 -73.78 -28.09 -0.62
CA GLY A 12 -73.73 -26.97 0.30
C GLY A 12 -73.32 -25.74 -0.49
N GLY A 13 -74.31 -25.02 -1.01
CA GLY A 13 -74.13 -23.69 -1.60
C GLY A 13 -73.87 -22.66 -0.51
N GLY A 14 -73.02 -21.69 -0.82
CA GLY A 14 -72.69 -20.57 0.06
C GLY A 14 -72.07 -19.45 -0.75
N GLU A 15 -72.91 -18.52 -1.17
CA GLU A 15 -72.53 -17.26 -1.82
C GLU A 15 -71.88 -16.35 -0.77
N ALA A 16 -70.60 -16.01 -0.97
CA ALA A 16 -69.87 -15.06 -0.13
C ALA A 16 -69.33 -13.93 -1.01
N ALA A 17 -69.85 -12.72 -0.77
CA ALA A 17 -69.43 -11.48 -1.43
C ALA A 17 -67.95 -11.18 -1.13
N ALA A 18 -67.10 -11.16 -2.17
CA ALA A 18 -65.71 -10.78 -2.07
C ALA A 18 -65.56 -9.26 -2.18
N ALA A 19 -65.19 -8.59 -1.09
CA ALA A 19 -64.74 -7.21 -1.10
C ALA A 19 -63.38 -7.10 -1.80
N HIS A 20 -63.32 -6.40 -2.93
CA HIS A 20 -62.08 -6.10 -3.65
C HIS A 20 -61.26 -5.07 -2.87
N LYS A 21 -60.30 -5.51 -2.04
CA LYS A 21 -59.23 -4.63 -1.55
C LYS A 21 -58.21 -4.46 -2.68
N VAL A 22 -58.20 -3.28 -3.31
CA VAL A 22 -57.08 -2.86 -4.17
C VAL A 22 -55.88 -2.60 -3.25
N ALA A 23 -54.91 -3.51 -3.27
CA ALA A 23 -53.60 -3.27 -2.66
C ALA A 23 -52.85 -2.25 -3.53
N MET A 24 -52.70 -1.03 -3.03
CA MET A 24 -51.77 -0.06 -3.59
C MET A 24 -50.35 -0.55 -3.32
N SER A 25 -49.69 -1.10 -4.35
CA SER A 25 -48.26 -1.40 -4.31
C SER A 25 -47.47 -0.11 -4.06
N PRO A 26 -46.45 -0.11 -3.17
CA PRO A 26 -45.59 1.05 -2.99
C PRO A 26 -44.88 1.37 -4.33
N PRO A 27 -44.55 2.64 -4.61
CA PRO A 27 -43.88 3.00 -5.85
C PRO A 27 -42.58 2.21 -5.95
N GLY A 28 -42.46 1.41 -7.01
CA GLY A 28 -41.28 0.63 -7.33
C GLY A 28 -40.13 1.58 -7.63
N GLY A 29 -39.37 1.94 -6.59
CA GLY A 29 -38.06 2.53 -6.76
C GLY A 29 -37.18 1.51 -7.46
N SER A 30 -36.70 1.84 -8.67
CA SER A 30 -35.66 1.06 -9.32
C SER A 30 -34.54 0.81 -8.32
N PRO A 31 -34.11 -0.45 -8.11
CA PRO A 31 -32.99 -0.72 -7.21
C PRO A 31 -31.80 0.12 -7.70
N LEU A 32 -31.19 0.88 -6.78
CA LEU A 32 -29.94 1.58 -7.06
C LEU A 32 -28.97 0.57 -7.70
N PRO A 33 -28.24 0.96 -8.76
CA PRO A 33 -27.29 0.06 -9.40
C PRO A 33 -26.36 -0.50 -8.32
N ARG A 34 -26.21 -1.84 -8.28
CA ARG A 34 -25.27 -2.48 -7.37
C ARG A 34 -23.93 -1.79 -7.54
N ARG A 35 -23.32 -1.35 -6.42
CA ARG A 35 -21.94 -0.85 -6.45
C ARG A 35 -21.11 -1.87 -7.24
N PRO A 36 -20.29 -1.43 -8.21
CA PRO A 36 -19.36 -2.32 -8.87
C PRO A 36 -18.61 -3.09 -7.80
N GLN A 37 -18.49 -4.41 -7.95
CA GLN A 37 -17.61 -5.17 -7.08
C GLN A 37 -16.22 -4.54 -7.20
N LEU A 38 -15.70 -3.98 -6.11
CA LEU A 38 -14.36 -3.45 -6.08
C LEU A 38 -13.43 -4.62 -6.40
N LEU A 39 -12.78 -4.58 -7.57
CA LEU A 39 -11.76 -5.55 -7.90
C LEU A 39 -10.64 -5.41 -6.86
N PRO A 40 -10.14 -6.52 -6.28
CA PRO A 40 -9.07 -6.44 -5.30
C PRO A 40 -7.83 -5.80 -5.93
N VAL A 41 -7.13 -4.95 -5.17
CA VAL A 41 -5.83 -4.41 -5.57
C VAL A 41 -4.90 -5.60 -5.84
N PRO A 42 -4.31 -5.73 -7.05
CA PRO A 42 -3.47 -6.88 -7.33
C PRO A 42 -2.20 -6.80 -6.47
N ALA A 43 -2.04 -7.75 -5.56
CA ALA A 43 -0.89 -7.79 -4.67
C ALA A 43 0.44 -7.94 -5.42
N ALA A 44 0.43 -8.51 -6.63
CA ALA A 44 1.60 -8.55 -7.51
C ALA A 44 2.15 -7.16 -7.83
N ASP A 45 1.29 -6.20 -8.20
CA ASP A 45 1.68 -4.81 -8.48
C ASP A 45 2.25 -4.14 -7.22
N VAL A 46 1.63 -4.38 -6.06
CA VAL A 46 2.08 -3.83 -4.77
C VAL A 46 3.47 -4.37 -4.38
N LEU A 47 3.66 -5.69 -4.48
CA LEU A 47 4.93 -6.35 -4.18
C LEU A 47 6.03 -5.92 -5.16
N TYR A 48 5.70 -5.77 -6.44
CA TYR A 48 6.60 -5.21 -7.44
C TYR A 48 7.07 -3.81 -7.03
N ALA A 49 6.15 -2.90 -6.69
CA ALA A 49 6.49 -1.54 -6.33
C ALA A 49 7.36 -1.47 -5.05
N ALA A 50 7.05 -2.31 -4.06
CA ALA A 50 7.83 -2.39 -2.84
C ALA A 50 9.27 -2.81 -3.13
N ARG A 51 9.47 -3.87 -3.93
CA ARG A 51 10.81 -4.32 -4.36
C ARG A 51 11.52 -3.25 -5.20
N HIS A 52 10.85 -2.67 -6.18
CA HIS A 52 11.41 -1.64 -7.05
C HIS A 52 11.91 -0.43 -6.25
N SER A 53 11.14 0.01 -5.24
CA SER A 53 11.52 1.13 -4.38
C SER A 53 12.86 0.90 -3.67
N LEU A 54 13.16 -0.33 -3.26
CA LEU A 54 14.40 -0.69 -2.55
C LEU A 54 15.56 -0.98 -3.52
N LEU A 55 15.28 -1.76 -4.56
CA LEU A 55 16.29 -2.27 -5.50
C LEU A 55 16.76 -1.21 -6.50
N ARG A 56 15.95 -0.18 -6.76
CA ARG A 56 16.22 0.86 -7.76
C ARG A 56 16.33 2.24 -7.13
N GLU A 57 15.24 2.76 -6.57
CA GLU A 57 15.19 4.16 -6.10
C GLU A 57 16.14 4.39 -4.91
N VAL A 58 16.03 3.59 -3.85
CA VAL A 58 16.95 3.67 -2.70
C VAL A 58 18.39 3.37 -3.11
N ARG A 59 18.61 2.35 -3.95
CA ARG A 59 19.95 2.02 -4.45
C ARG A 59 20.58 3.18 -5.23
N HIS A 60 19.81 3.87 -6.06
CA HIS A 60 20.28 5.03 -6.80
C HIS A 60 20.67 6.19 -5.85
N ALA A 61 19.86 6.45 -4.83
CA ALA A 61 20.19 7.44 -3.80
C ALA A 61 21.45 7.05 -3.00
N ALA A 62 21.62 5.76 -2.68
CA ALA A 62 22.81 5.21 -2.03
C ALA A 62 24.08 5.36 -2.89
N ALA A 63 23.97 5.21 -4.21
CA ALA A 63 25.10 5.44 -5.13
C ALA A 63 25.56 6.90 -5.12
N ALA A 64 24.65 7.86 -4.93
CA ALA A 64 24.98 9.28 -4.81
C ALA A 64 25.72 9.64 -3.50
N VAL A 65 25.74 8.77 -2.49
CA VAL A 65 26.48 8.96 -1.23
C VAL A 65 27.96 8.59 -1.35
N ALA A 66 28.36 7.81 -2.37
CA ALA A 66 29.71 7.28 -2.54
C ALA A 66 30.79 8.34 -2.89
N THR A 67 30.44 9.63 -2.98
CA THR A 67 31.44 10.71 -3.05
C THR A 67 32.09 10.89 -1.69
N PRO A 68 33.41 10.68 -1.54
CA PRO A 68 34.08 10.70 -0.24
C PRO A 68 33.89 12.06 0.45
N ARG A 69 33.19 12.04 1.59
CA ARG A 69 33.10 13.18 2.50
C ARG A 69 34.47 13.34 3.16
N GLY A 70 35.08 14.52 3.00
CA GLY A 70 36.30 14.87 3.72
C GLY A 70 36.09 14.86 5.25
N PRO A 71 37.16 14.93 6.05
CA PRO A 71 37.11 14.80 7.52
C PRO A 71 36.34 15.92 8.25
N GLN A 72 35.71 16.85 7.54
CA GLN A 72 34.92 17.96 8.07
C GLN A 72 33.61 18.12 7.28
N GLY A 73 32.75 17.10 7.32
CA GLY A 73 31.39 17.25 6.82
C GLY A 73 30.70 18.41 7.55
N THR A 74 30.06 19.29 6.80
CA THR A 74 29.31 20.43 7.35
C THR A 74 28.11 19.91 8.16
N ALA A 75 27.61 20.73 9.09
CA ALA A 75 26.36 20.42 9.80
C ALA A 75 25.18 20.17 8.85
N ALA A 76 25.16 20.82 7.68
CA ALA A 76 24.15 20.63 6.65
C ALA A 76 24.24 19.24 5.98
N GLU A 77 25.46 18.77 5.70
CA GLU A 77 25.69 17.42 5.14
C GLU A 77 25.33 16.33 6.16
N ALA A 78 25.66 16.54 7.44
CA ALA A 78 25.24 15.62 8.51
C ALA A 78 23.71 15.58 8.65
N ALA A 79 23.04 16.73 8.55
CA ALA A 79 21.57 16.80 8.58
C ALA A 79 20.92 16.13 7.35
N GLU A 80 21.53 16.26 6.17
CA GLU A 80 21.12 15.54 4.95
C GLU A 80 21.25 14.03 5.12
N ALA A 81 22.40 13.55 5.59
CA ALA A 81 22.66 12.14 5.85
C ALA A 81 21.63 11.55 6.84
N ALA A 82 21.41 12.23 7.97
CA ALA A 82 20.43 11.83 8.97
C ALA A 82 19.00 11.81 8.40
N ARG A 83 18.64 12.78 7.55
CA ARG A 83 17.33 12.82 6.88
C ARG A 83 17.15 11.65 5.92
N ARG A 84 18.18 11.30 5.14
CA ARG A 84 18.15 10.14 4.23
C ARG A 84 17.99 8.83 4.97
N LEU A 85 18.82 8.59 5.98
CA LEU A 85 18.77 7.37 6.78
C LEU A 85 17.44 7.26 7.54
N GLY A 86 16.93 8.36 8.10
CA GLY A 86 15.63 8.40 8.75
C GLY A 86 14.48 8.09 7.79
N ALA A 87 14.51 8.62 6.56
CA ALA A 87 13.53 8.29 5.53
C ALA A 87 13.56 6.80 5.16
N LEU A 88 14.76 6.22 5.04
CA LEU A 88 14.91 4.79 4.74
C LEU A 88 14.34 3.91 5.85
N ARG A 89 14.65 4.21 7.12
CA ARG A 89 14.13 3.47 8.29
C ARG A 89 12.61 3.48 8.33
N LEU A 90 12.00 4.66 8.18
CA LEU A 90 10.55 4.79 8.13
C LEU A 90 9.94 4.02 6.96
N TRP A 91 10.58 4.09 5.79
CA TRP A 91 10.10 3.41 4.58
C TRP A 91 10.13 1.89 4.72
N VAL A 92 11.26 1.31 5.11
CA VAL A 92 11.39 -0.15 5.34
C VAL A 92 10.36 -0.62 6.37
N SER A 93 10.16 0.17 7.43
CA SER A 93 9.21 -0.18 8.49
C SER A 93 7.75 -0.12 8.07
N ALA A 94 7.38 0.88 7.25
CA ALA A 94 6.06 0.93 6.64
C ALA A 94 5.81 -0.28 5.73
N LEU A 95 6.80 -0.66 4.92
CA LEU A 95 6.73 -1.84 4.06
C LEU A 95 6.57 -3.13 4.88
N ALA A 96 7.39 -3.34 5.92
CA ALA A 96 7.39 -4.56 6.74
C ALA A 96 6.01 -4.84 7.37
N ARG A 97 5.31 -3.76 7.79
CA ARG A 97 3.95 -3.84 8.32
C ARG A 97 2.89 -3.99 7.25
N GLY A 98 2.99 -3.26 6.14
CA GLY A 98 1.88 -3.03 5.23
C GLY A 98 1.83 -3.87 3.95
N VAL A 99 2.90 -4.58 3.56
CA VAL A 99 2.86 -5.36 2.30
C VAL A 99 1.96 -6.61 2.39
N PRO A 100 1.24 -6.97 1.31
CA PRO A 100 0.42 -8.19 1.28
C PRO A 100 1.26 -9.46 1.48
N ARG A 101 0.79 -10.39 2.32
CA ARG A 101 1.50 -11.65 2.61
C ARG A 101 0.96 -12.85 1.84
N ALA A 102 -0.26 -12.77 1.31
CA ALA A 102 -0.95 -13.92 0.74
C ALA A 102 -0.33 -14.43 -0.58
N VAL A 103 0.27 -13.54 -1.38
CA VAL A 103 0.74 -13.87 -2.74
C VAL A 103 2.13 -14.51 -2.76
N ASP A 104 3.01 -14.15 -1.82
CA ASP A 104 4.38 -14.68 -1.73
C ASP A 104 4.64 -15.44 -0.42
N GLY A 105 3.58 -15.84 0.30
CA GLY A 105 3.71 -16.50 1.60
C GLY A 105 4.43 -15.65 2.66
N GLY A 106 4.42 -14.33 2.51
CA GLY A 106 5.06 -13.36 3.39
C GLY A 106 6.58 -13.30 3.25
N LEU A 107 7.14 -13.78 2.14
CA LEU A 107 8.59 -13.76 1.90
C LEU A 107 9.15 -12.34 1.93
N LEU A 108 8.53 -11.39 1.22
CA LEU A 108 8.97 -10.00 1.25
C LEU A 108 8.89 -9.42 2.66
N ALA A 109 7.78 -9.65 3.37
CA ALA A 109 7.58 -9.12 4.72
C ALA A 109 8.60 -9.67 5.73
N ARG A 110 9.01 -10.95 5.60
CA ARG A 110 10.10 -11.52 6.42
C ARG A 110 11.44 -10.89 6.12
N GLY A 111 11.79 -10.78 4.82
CA GLY A 111 13.03 -10.11 4.41
C GLY A 111 13.09 -8.65 4.87
N LEU A 112 11.97 -7.93 4.81
CA LEU A 112 11.88 -6.57 5.34
C LEU A 112 12.11 -6.51 6.85
N ALA A 113 11.55 -7.45 7.63
CA ALA A 113 11.78 -7.51 9.07
C ALA A 113 13.25 -7.84 9.42
N GLU A 114 13.89 -8.73 8.66
CA GLU A 114 15.33 -9.01 8.79
C GLU A 114 16.17 -7.76 8.48
N LEU A 115 15.78 -7.02 7.43
CA LEU A 115 16.42 -5.77 7.06
C LEU A 115 16.23 -4.68 8.13
N GLU A 116 15.06 -4.58 8.77
CA GLU A 116 14.84 -3.68 9.90
C GLU A 116 15.82 -3.97 11.04
N VAL A 117 15.97 -5.24 11.43
CA VAL A 117 16.91 -5.63 12.50
C VAL A 117 18.34 -5.26 12.13
N GLU A 118 18.76 -5.50 10.88
CA GLU A 118 20.09 -5.11 10.41
C GLU A 118 20.28 -3.58 10.43
N MET A 119 19.24 -2.82 10.06
CA MET A 119 19.24 -1.35 10.09
C MET A 119 19.21 -0.75 11.50
N ASP A 120 18.64 -1.46 12.48
CA ASP A 120 18.65 -1.05 13.89
C ASP A 120 20.02 -1.23 14.52
N ALA A 121 20.79 -2.22 14.06
CA ALA A 121 22.19 -2.42 14.43
C ALA A 121 23.17 -1.48 13.69
N TRP A 122 22.67 -0.67 12.76
CA TRP A 122 23.49 0.20 11.91
C TRP A 122 23.92 1.47 12.64
N GLU A 123 25.23 1.62 12.86
CA GLU A 123 25.83 2.74 13.60
C GLU A 123 26.19 3.95 12.72
N GLU A 124 26.28 3.79 11.40
CA GLU A 124 26.62 4.89 10.49
C GLU A 124 25.47 5.91 10.38
N ALA A 125 25.84 7.18 10.21
CA ALA A 125 24.91 8.30 10.20
C ALA A 125 24.28 8.60 8.82
N ASP A 126 24.62 7.85 7.78
CA ASP A 126 24.09 8.02 6.41
C ASP A 126 23.63 6.67 5.83
N LEU A 127 23.07 6.71 4.62
CA LEU A 127 22.73 5.54 3.83
C LEU A 127 23.94 4.61 3.64
N PRO A 128 23.71 3.28 3.64
CA PRO A 128 24.74 2.35 3.21
C PRO A 128 25.12 2.65 1.77
N GLY A 129 26.41 2.52 1.44
CA GLY A 129 26.88 2.68 0.06
C GLY A 129 26.22 1.66 -0.88
N GLU A 130 26.18 1.93 -2.19
CA GLU A 130 25.43 1.12 -3.17
C GLU A 130 25.68 -0.40 -3.05
N GLN A 131 26.95 -0.80 -2.99
CA GLN A 131 27.33 -2.22 -2.90
C GLN A 131 26.92 -2.84 -1.55
N GLN A 132 27.04 -2.06 -0.47
CA GLN A 132 26.65 -2.49 0.86
C GLN A 132 25.14 -2.68 0.94
N TRP A 133 24.38 -1.72 0.43
CA TRP A 133 22.92 -1.80 0.33
C TRP A 133 22.47 -3.02 -0.45
N ALA A 134 23.09 -3.27 -1.62
CA ALA A 134 22.81 -4.46 -2.41
C ALA A 134 23.08 -5.76 -1.63
N GLY A 135 24.17 -5.80 -0.84
CA GLY A 135 24.49 -6.93 0.04
C GLY A 135 23.47 -7.15 1.17
N MET A 136 22.97 -6.07 1.79
CA MET A 136 21.92 -6.14 2.81
C MET A 136 20.63 -6.73 2.21
N LEU A 137 20.19 -6.20 1.06
CA LEU A 137 19.01 -6.71 0.36
C LEU A 137 19.15 -8.18 -0.04
N GLN A 138 20.34 -8.60 -0.49
CA GLN A 138 20.61 -9.99 -0.82
C GLN A 138 20.51 -10.92 0.40
N ARG A 139 21.07 -10.53 1.55
CA ARG A 139 20.97 -11.32 2.80
C ARG A 139 19.53 -11.47 3.27
N ALA A 140 18.75 -10.39 3.16
CA ALA A 140 17.31 -10.37 3.45
C ALA A 140 16.44 -11.11 2.41
N GLY A 141 17.04 -11.70 1.35
CA GLY A 141 16.27 -12.34 0.28
C GLY A 141 15.41 -11.38 -0.55
N ILE A 142 15.72 -10.08 -0.53
CA ILE A 142 15.05 -9.05 -1.33
C ILE A 142 15.86 -8.87 -2.62
N SER A 143 15.45 -9.57 -3.67
CA SER A 143 16.10 -9.47 -4.99
C SER A 143 15.11 -9.10 -6.09
N GLU A 144 15.65 -8.69 -7.24
CA GLU A 144 14.87 -8.64 -8.47
C GLU A 144 14.39 -10.06 -8.79
N PRO A 145 13.16 -10.20 -9.31
CA PRO A 145 12.63 -11.49 -9.68
C PRO A 145 13.21 -12.00 -10.98
N SER A 146 14.45 -12.45 -10.94
CA SER A 146 15.07 -13.21 -12.02
C SER A 146 15.59 -14.51 -11.43
N GLY A 147 14.79 -15.58 -11.54
CA GLY A 147 15.20 -16.93 -11.16
C GLY A 147 15.04 -17.31 -9.67
N SER A 148 14.26 -16.57 -8.88
CA SER A 148 13.91 -17.04 -7.53
C SER A 148 12.88 -18.17 -7.61
N GLN A 149 13.30 -19.41 -7.36
CA GLN A 149 12.42 -20.58 -7.22
C GLN A 149 11.35 -20.44 -6.12
N TYR A 150 11.49 -19.41 -5.26
CA TYR A 150 10.61 -19.14 -4.14
C TYR A 150 9.55 -18.07 -4.42
N LEU A 151 9.65 -17.34 -5.54
CA LEU A 151 8.64 -16.37 -5.96
C LEU A 151 7.90 -16.91 -7.18
N SER A 152 6.56 -16.90 -7.14
CA SER A 152 5.79 -17.20 -8.34
C SER A 152 6.02 -16.12 -9.40
N GLU A 153 6.06 -16.49 -10.69
CA GLU A 153 6.09 -15.52 -11.80
C GLU A 153 4.92 -14.50 -11.73
N ALA A 154 3.86 -14.85 -11.00
CA ALA A 154 2.73 -13.96 -10.75
C ALA A 154 3.08 -12.79 -9.81
N ALA A 155 4.00 -12.94 -8.85
CA ALA A 155 4.36 -11.90 -7.89
C ALA A 155 5.24 -10.78 -8.49
N THR A 156 5.63 -10.93 -9.75
CA THR A 156 6.73 -10.18 -10.38
C THR A 156 6.29 -9.54 -11.69
N ARG A 157 5.18 -10.04 -12.24
CA ARG A 157 4.45 -9.46 -13.36
C ARG A 157 3.45 -8.44 -12.81
N LEU A 158 3.60 -7.17 -13.22
CA LEU A 158 2.52 -6.19 -13.07
C LEU A 158 1.25 -6.76 -13.70
N VAL A 159 0.09 -6.53 -13.08
CA VAL A 159 -1.21 -7.00 -13.59
C VAL A 159 -2.00 -5.79 -14.06
N MET A 160 -2.37 -4.92 -13.12
CA MET A 160 -3.21 -3.75 -13.41
C MET A 160 -2.40 -2.55 -13.92
N CYS A 161 -1.16 -2.40 -13.46
CA CYS A 161 -0.29 -1.30 -13.85
C CYS A 161 0.56 -1.63 -15.10
N THR A 162 0.23 -2.70 -15.82
CA THR A 162 0.81 -2.98 -17.14
C THR A 162 0.37 -1.92 -18.14
N SER A 163 1.21 -1.67 -19.14
CA SER A 163 0.87 -0.78 -20.24
C SER A 163 1.48 -1.28 -21.53
N ALA A 164 0.72 -1.11 -22.62
CA ALA A 164 1.18 -1.37 -23.97
C ALA A 164 2.22 -0.33 -24.47
N MET A 165 2.25 0.85 -23.84
CA MET A 165 3.26 1.89 -24.09
C MET A 165 4.25 1.89 -22.92
N PRO A 166 5.52 1.50 -23.11
CA PRO A 166 6.52 1.44 -22.03
C PRO A 166 6.70 2.76 -21.27
N ALA A 167 6.43 3.90 -21.92
CA ALA A 167 6.52 5.24 -21.33
C ALA A 167 5.28 5.66 -20.51
N ARG A 168 4.26 4.81 -20.39
CA ARG A 168 3.02 5.10 -19.64
C ARG A 168 2.77 3.97 -18.64
N HIS A 169 2.24 4.26 -17.45
CA HIS A 169 2.02 3.31 -16.34
C HIS A 169 3.32 2.64 -15.86
N GLY A 170 3.25 1.40 -15.34
CA GLY A 170 4.40 0.74 -14.73
C GLY A 170 4.59 1.16 -13.28
N TYR A 171 5.84 1.48 -12.92
CA TYR A 171 6.23 1.74 -11.54
C TYR A 171 5.45 2.89 -10.86
N PRO A 172 5.22 4.07 -11.48
CA PRO A 172 4.44 5.12 -10.84
C PRO A 172 3.00 4.70 -10.50
N CYS A 173 2.36 3.89 -11.35
CA CYS A 173 1.02 3.35 -11.08
C CYS A 173 1.04 2.38 -9.90
N SER A 174 1.97 1.43 -9.89
CA SER A 174 2.04 0.43 -8.82
C SER A 174 2.52 1.03 -7.50
N LEU A 175 3.31 2.10 -7.54
CA LEU A 175 3.70 2.89 -6.38
C LEU A 175 2.50 3.58 -5.71
N TRP A 176 1.58 4.14 -6.49
CA TRP A 176 0.31 4.65 -5.93
C TRP A 176 -0.51 3.55 -5.26
N LEU A 177 -0.62 2.37 -5.88
CA LEU A 177 -1.29 1.21 -5.28
C LEU A 177 -0.60 0.79 -3.97
N LEU A 178 0.73 0.81 -3.93
CA LEU A 178 1.49 0.55 -2.72
C LEU A 178 1.17 1.55 -1.62
N PHE A 179 1.24 2.86 -1.88
CA PHE A 179 0.94 3.89 -0.87
C PHE A 179 -0.44 3.72 -0.24
N HIS A 180 -1.46 3.49 -1.08
CA HIS A 180 -2.82 3.26 -0.58
C HIS A 180 -2.94 1.94 0.19
N THR A 181 -2.24 0.90 -0.23
CA THR A 181 -2.23 -0.38 0.48
C THR A 181 -1.58 -0.25 1.85
N LEU A 182 -0.44 0.44 1.95
CA LEU A 182 0.24 0.67 3.23
C LEU A 182 -0.65 1.44 4.21
N LEU A 183 -1.30 2.51 3.75
CA LEU A 183 -2.22 3.30 4.58
C LEU A 183 -3.47 2.51 4.97
N ALA A 184 -4.03 1.69 4.07
CA ALA A 184 -5.20 0.86 4.36
C ALA A 184 -4.90 -0.29 5.33
N HIS A 185 -3.65 -0.78 5.36
CA HIS A 185 -3.20 -1.81 6.27
C HIS A 185 -2.60 -1.27 7.58
N ALA A 186 -2.36 0.05 7.68
CA ALA A 186 -1.87 0.66 8.90
C ALA A 186 -2.96 0.64 9.99
N SER A 187 -2.59 0.21 11.19
CA SER A 187 -3.44 0.42 12.36
C SER A 187 -3.50 1.91 12.71
N PRO A 188 -4.53 2.37 13.45
CA PRO A 188 -4.67 3.78 13.80
C PRO A 188 -3.42 4.38 14.45
N GLU A 189 -2.71 3.61 15.28
CA GLU A 189 -1.47 4.06 15.92
C GLU A 189 -0.26 4.18 14.98
N HIS A 190 -0.25 3.45 13.85
CA HIS A 190 0.83 3.47 12.87
C HIS A 190 0.51 4.30 11.62
N ALA A 191 -0.73 4.75 11.45
CA ALA A 191 -1.16 5.51 10.27
C ALA A 191 -0.38 6.83 10.08
N PRO A 192 -0.13 7.65 11.13
CA PRO A 192 0.68 8.87 10.99
C PRO A 192 2.11 8.59 10.51
N GLN A 193 2.77 7.58 11.09
CA GLN A 193 4.15 7.19 10.74
C GLN A 193 4.21 6.59 9.33
N THR A 194 3.14 5.88 8.91
CA THR A 194 3.02 5.33 7.56
C THR A 194 2.87 6.45 6.53
N LEU A 195 2.07 7.47 6.84
CA LEU A 195 1.98 8.66 6.01
C LEU A 195 3.32 9.40 5.94
N GLU A 196 3.99 9.61 7.08
CA GLU A 196 5.31 10.24 7.12
C GLU A 196 6.34 9.46 6.30
N ALA A 197 6.33 8.13 6.36
CA ALA A 197 7.19 7.27 5.56
C ALA A 197 6.96 7.49 4.05
N ILE A 198 5.71 7.59 3.60
CA ILE A 198 5.37 7.87 2.21
C ILE A 198 5.88 9.26 1.81
N LEU A 199 5.62 10.28 2.63
CA LEU A 199 6.03 11.66 2.35
C LEU A 199 7.55 11.76 2.21
N ARG A 200 8.30 11.21 3.16
CA ARG A 200 9.77 11.22 3.13
C ARG A 200 10.34 10.34 2.04
N TYR A 201 9.69 9.22 1.72
CA TYR A 201 10.11 8.37 0.61
C TYR A 201 10.10 9.13 -0.72
N VAL A 202 8.99 9.80 -1.02
CA VAL A 202 8.86 10.62 -2.23
C VAL A 202 9.87 11.76 -2.22
N ASP A 203 10.03 12.42 -1.07
CA ASP A 203 10.94 13.56 -0.89
C ASP A 203 12.42 13.22 -1.17
N VAL A 204 12.85 12.04 -0.72
CA VAL A 204 14.27 11.66 -0.66
C VAL A 204 14.68 10.73 -1.80
N PHE A 205 13.84 9.76 -2.16
CA PHE A 205 14.26 8.65 -3.02
C PHE A 205 13.66 8.69 -4.42
N PHE A 206 12.48 9.30 -4.61
CA PHE A 206 11.79 9.22 -5.89
C PHE A 206 12.47 10.07 -6.97
N SER A 207 12.91 9.39 -8.03
CA SER A 207 13.77 9.96 -9.08
C SER A 207 13.15 11.08 -9.93
N CYS A 208 11.82 11.18 -10.03
CA CYS A 208 11.16 12.21 -10.84
C CYS A 208 11.01 13.54 -10.08
N ALA A 209 11.96 14.47 -10.27
CA ALA A 209 11.96 15.76 -9.57
C ALA A 209 10.67 16.60 -9.75
N GLU A 210 10.10 16.63 -10.96
CA GLU A 210 8.82 17.32 -11.22
C GLU A 210 7.67 16.68 -10.43
N CYS A 211 7.62 15.34 -10.43
CA CYS A 211 6.62 14.59 -9.68
C CYS A 211 6.74 14.85 -8.17
N VAL A 212 7.98 14.92 -7.65
CA VAL A 212 8.24 15.26 -6.24
C VAL A 212 7.75 16.68 -5.92
N ALA A 213 8.02 17.66 -6.79
CA ALA A 213 7.56 19.03 -6.58
C ALA A 213 6.03 19.13 -6.51
N HIS A 214 5.32 18.45 -7.43
CA HIS A 214 3.85 18.38 -7.40
C HIS A 214 3.33 17.62 -6.17
N PHE A 215 3.96 16.51 -5.78
CA PHE A 215 3.55 15.76 -4.60
C PHE A 215 3.74 16.57 -3.31
N ARG A 216 4.86 17.28 -3.18
CA ARG A 216 5.14 18.17 -2.05
C ARG A 216 4.07 19.26 -1.91
N SER A 217 3.68 19.92 -3.01
CA SER A 217 2.69 21.00 -2.94
C SER A 217 1.34 20.52 -2.39
N LEU A 218 0.93 19.30 -2.75
CA LEU A 218 -0.25 18.65 -2.20
C LEU A 218 -0.06 18.23 -0.74
N ALA A 219 1.11 17.68 -0.40
CA ALA A 219 1.44 17.19 0.93
C ALA A 219 1.53 18.29 2.00
N LEU A 220 1.83 19.54 1.62
CA LEU A 220 1.84 20.69 2.54
C LEU A 220 0.51 20.86 3.27
N HIS A 221 -0.60 20.42 2.68
CA HIS A 221 -1.93 20.49 3.28
C HIS A 221 -2.26 19.30 4.20
N LEU A 222 -1.41 18.28 4.25
CA LEU A 222 -1.58 17.08 5.09
C LEU A 222 -0.89 17.21 6.46
N SER A 223 0.12 18.07 6.55
CA SER A 223 0.79 18.38 7.82
C SER A 223 0.01 19.48 8.56
N PRO A 224 -0.12 19.41 9.91
CA PRO A 224 -0.60 20.56 10.66
C PRO A 224 0.31 21.76 10.38
N PRO A 225 -0.24 22.99 10.29
CA PRO A 225 0.59 24.17 10.11
C PRO A 225 1.65 24.22 11.22
N PRO A 226 2.88 24.68 10.92
CA PRO A 226 3.91 24.80 11.94
C PRO A 226 3.33 25.60 13.11
N ALA A 227 3.49 25.07 14.33
CA ALA A 227 3.07 25.77 15.53
C ALA A 227 3.64 27.19 15.46
N ALA A 228 2.76 28.20 15.51
CA ALA A 228 3.17 29.58 15.47
C ALA A 228 4.24 29.79 16.55
N ALA A 229 5.42 30.26 16.14
CA ALA A 229 6.47 30.60 17.09
C ALA A 229 5.86 31.51 18.18
N PRO A 230 6.19 31.29 19.47
CA PRO A 230 5.69 32.17 20.52
C PRO A 230 6.09 33.59 20.15
N ALA A 231 5.10 34.49 20.09
CA ALA A 231 5.32 35.89 19.84
C ALA A 231 6.39 36.38 20.82
N ALA A 232 7.51 36.85 20.29
CA ALA A 232 8.53 37.50 21.08
C ALA A 232 7.84 38.62 21.88
N GLY A 233 7.96 38.52 23.21
CA GLY A 233 7.20 39.32 24.16
C GLY A 233 7.30 40.82 23.89
N ALA A 234 6.19 41.51 24.15
CA ALA A 234 6.13 42.95 24.39
C ALA A 234 5.95 43.18 25.89
#